data_AF-A0A927ZEN2-F1
#
_entry.id   AF-A0A927ZEN2-F1
#
_cell.length_a   1.000
_cell.length_b   1.000
_cell.length_c   1.000
_cell.angle_alpha   90.00
_cell.angle_beta   90.00
_cell.angle_gamma   90.00
#
_symmetry.space_group_name_H-M   'P 1'
#
loop_
_entity.id
_entity.type
_entity.pdbx_description
1 polymer ?
#
loop_
_entity_poly.entity_id
_entity_poly.type
_entity_poly.pdbx_seq_one_letter_code
_entity_poly.pdbx_strand_id
1 'polypeptide(L)' 'MNQIIFYDSNKEQIEKYQAIRDKAKELAALIENECPDGREKSLAFTKIEEASLWANASIARNGK' A
#
# COMPACT_ATOMS: atom_id res chain seq x y z
N MET A 1 8.36 -20.18 -27.47
CA MET A 1 7.30 -20.02 -26.44
C MET A 1 8.00 -19.40 -25.24
N ASN A 2 7.90 -18.08 -25.06
CA ASN A 2 8.62 -17.39 -23.99
C ASN A 2 8.00 -17.79 -22.64
N GLN A 3 8.82 -18.32 -21.74
CA GLN A 3 8.42 -18.62 -20.37
C GLN A 3 8.02 -17.30 -19.69
N ILE A 4 6.77 -17.21 -19.27
CA ILE A 4 6.34 -16.17 -18.34
C ILE A 4 6.95 -16.57 -17.00
N ILE A 5 8.07 -15.93 -16.66
CA ILE A 5 8.74 -16.12 -15.37
C ILE A 5 7.86 -15.44 -14.32
N PHE A 6 7.18 -16.22 -13.49
CA PHE A 6 6.61 -15.70 -12.26
C PHE A 6 7.79 -15.32 -11.37
N TYR A 7 7.96 -14.02 -11.12
CA TYR A 7 8.88 -13.56 -10.08
C TYR A 7 8.32 -14.09 -8.76
N ASP A 8 8.95 -15.12 -8.21
CA ASP A 8 8.79 -15.52 -6.81
C ASP A 8 9.17 -14.28 -6.01
N SER A 9 8.16 -13.47 -5.64
CA SER A 9 8.39 -12.28 -4.85
C SER A 9 9.03 -12.79 -3.57
N ASN A 10 10.28 -12.39 -3.30
CA ASN A 10 11.03 -12.82 -2.14
C ASN A 10 10.08 -12.73 -0.93
N LYS A 11 9.90 -13.81 -0.18
CA LYS A 11 8.91 -13.89 0.92
C LYS A 11 8.98 -12.65 1.83
N GLU A 12 10.19 -12.13 2.02
CA GLU A 12 10.48 -10.89 2.74
C GLU A 12 9.83 -9.64 2.11
N GLN A 13 9.85 -9.50 0.78
CA GLN A 13 9.16 -8.42 0.06
C GLN A 13 7.64 -8.54 0.24
N ILE A 14 7.08 -9.76 0.20
CA ILE A 14 5.65 -9.97 0.42
C ILE A 14 5.25 -9.52 1.82
N GLU A 15 6.03 -9.87 2.84
CA GLU A 15 5.81 -9.44 4.22
C GLU A 15 5.90 -7.91 4.35
N LYS A 16 6.86 -7.26 3.68
CA LYS A 16 6.97 -5.79 3.63
C LYS A 16 5.75 -5.14 2.96
N TYR A 17 5.28 -5.66 1.83
CA TYR A 17 4.07 -5.15 1.16
C TYR A 17 2.85 -5.29 2.06
N GLN A 18 2.72 -6.42 2.75
CA GLN A 18 1.60 -6.68 3.64
C GLN A 18 1.60 -5.72 4.83
N ALA A 19 2.75 -5.49 5.46
CA ALA A 19 2.88 -4.55 6.56
C ALA A 19 2.45 -3.11 6.18
N ILE A 20 2.85 -2.64 4.99
CA ILE A 20 2.43 -1.33 4.48
C ILE A 20 0.92 -1.29 4.26
N ARG A 21 0.35 -2.31 3.62
CA ARG A 21 -1.09 -2.38 3.33
C ARG A 21 -1.93 -2.45 4.60
N ASP A 22 -1.46 -3.16 5.62
CA ASP A 22 -2.18 -3.27 6.89
C ASP A 22 -2.21 -1.92 7.63
N LYS A 23 -1.10 -1.18 7.63
CA LYS A 23 -1.07 0.17 8.22
C LYS A 23 -1.90 1.19 7.44
N ALA A 24 -1.91 1.10 6.11
CA ALA A 24 -2.79 1.92 5.29
C ALA A 24 -4.28 1.67 5.61
N LYS A 25 -4.68 0.41 5.77
CA LYS A 25 -6.04 0.03 6.16
C LYS A 25 -6.41 0.51 7.56
N GLU A 26 -5.50 0.35 8.52
CA GLU A 26 -5.71 0.81 9.91
C GLU A 26 -5.95 2.32 9.96
N LEU A 27 -5.11 3.10 9.26
CA LEU A 27 -5.28 4.55 9.18
C LEU A 27 -6.56 4.95 8.43
N ALA A 28 -6.89 4.27 7.33
CA ALA A 28 -8.14 4.53 6.61
C ALA A 28 -9.37 4.26 7.50
N ALA A 29 -9.38 3.17 8.28
CA ALA A 29 -10.46 2.88 9.21
C ALA A 29 -10.58 3.94 10.31
N LEU A 30 -9.45 4.46 10.82
CA LEU A 30 -9.46 5.56 11.79
C LEU A 30 -10.06 6.83 11.18
N ILE A 31 -9.65 7.20 9.96
CA ILE A 31 -10.20 8.37 9.26
C ILE A 31 -11.69 8.21 8.98
N GLU A 32 -12.13 7.01 8.61
CA GLU A 32 -13.54 6.73 8.38
C GLU A 32 -14.39 7.01 9.63
N ASN A 33 -13.91 6.59 10.80
CA ASN A 33 -14.63 6.71 12.06
C ASN A 33 -14.58 8.12 12.67
N GLU A 34 -13.44 8.81 12.54
CA GLU A 34 -13.18 10.05 13.28
C GLU A 34 -13.42 11.32 12.46
N CYS A 35 -13.35 11.24 11.12
CA CYS A 35 -13.49 12.41 10.25
C CYS A 35 -14.91 12.51 9.68
N PRO A 36 -15.52 13.71 9.69
CA PRO A 36 -16.81 13.93 9.03
C PRO A 36 -16.65 13.80 7.51
N ASP A 37 -17.76 13.50 6.84
CA ASP A 37 -17.78 13.43 5.38
C ASP A 37 -17.49 14.79 4.76
N GLY A 38 -16.59 14.80 3.78
CA GLY A 38 -16.12 16.03 3.17
C GLY A 38 -14.95 15.81 2.21
N ARG A 39 -14.49 16.91 1.60
CA ARG A 39 -13.39 16.90 0.63
C ARG A 39 -12.09 16.41 1.26
N GLU A 40 -11.84 16.80 2.49
CA GLU A 40 -10.64 16.49 3.26
C GLU A 40 -10.54 14.99 3.54
N LYS A 41 -11.66 14.36 3.96
CA LYS A 41 -11.75 12.91 4.17
C LYS A 41 -11.46 12.14 2.87
N SER A 42 -12.09 12.54 1.76
CA SER A 42 -11.85 11.94 0.45
C SER A 42 -10.39 12.10 0.00
N LEU A 43 -9.80 13.28 0.19
CA LEU A 43 -8.39 13.51 -0.12
C LEU A 43 -7.45 12.67 0.75
N ALA A 44 -7.78 12.49 2.04
CA ALA A 44 -7.00 11.66 2.93
C ALA A 44 -6.95 10.21 2.45
N PHE A 45 -8.08 9.63 2.00
CA PHE A 45 -8.09 8.30 1.39
C PHE A 45 -7.23 8.22 0.14
N THR A 46 -7.36 9.18 -0.78
CA THR A 46 -6.51 9.24 -1.98
C THR A 46 -5.02 9.29 -1.62
N LYS A 47 -4.66 10.04 -0.57
CA LYS A 47 -3.26 10.16 -0.13
C LYS A 47 -2.74 8.90 0.55
N ILE A 48 -3.58 8.15 1.26
CA ILE A 48 -3.23 6.84 1.80
C ILE A 48 -2.94 5.84 0.67
N GLU A 49 -3.78 5.82 -0.36
CA GLU A 49 -3.58 4.97 -1.54
C GLU A 49 -2.29 5.34 -2.29
N GLU A 50 -2.07 6.64 -2.54
CA GLU A 50 -0.85 7.15 -3.19
C GLU A 50 0.41 6.80 -2.38
N ALA A 51 0.38 7.02 -1.06
CA ALA A 51 1.49 6.66 -0.19
C ALA A 51 1.78 5.15 -0.23
N SER A 52 0.74 4.31 -0.19
CA SER A 52 0.86 2.84 -0.26
C SER A 52 1.43 2.38 -1.59
N LEU A 53 1.02 3.00 -2.69
CA LEU A 53 1.55 2.73 -4.03
C LEU A 53 3.05 3.02 -4.09
N TRP A 54 3.48 4.21 -3.66
CA TRP A 54 4.88 4.61 -3.72
C TRP A 54 5.76 3.82 -2.75
N ALA A 55 5.27 3.48 -1.57
CA ALA A 55 5.96 2.61 -0.63
C ALA A 55 6.20 1.21 -1.22
N ASN A 56 5.18 0.59 -1.81
CA ASN A 56 5.31 -0.70 -2.48
C ASN A 56 6.23 -0.61 -3.70
N ALA A 57 6.16 0.47 -4.48
CA ALA A 57 7.07 0.69 -5.60
C ALA A 57 8.53 0.81 -5.15
N SER A 58 8.79 1.43 -3.98
CA SER A 58 10.14 1.50 -3.40
C SER A 58 10.68 0.11 -3.04
N ILE A 59 9.86 -0.74 -2.42
CA ILE A 59 10.22 -2.13 -2.11
C ILE A 59 10.44 -2.93 -3.39
N ALA A 60 9.59 -2.78 -4.40
CA ALA A 60 9.73 -3.50 -5.67
C ALA A 60 11.00 -3.11 -6.44
N ARG A 61 11.43 -1.85 -6.35
CA ARG A 61 12.62 -1.33 -7.08
C ARG A 61 13.92 -1.53 -6.31
N ASN A 62 13.89 -1.43 -4.98
CA ASN A 62 15.10 -1.33 -4.15
C ASN A 62 15.13 -2.33 -2.99
N GLY A 63 14.04 -3.05 -2.72
CA GLY A 63 13.96 -4.03 -1.66
C GLY A 63 14.77 -5.27 -2.02
N LYS A 64 15.86 -5.51 -1.30
CA LYS A 64 16.54 -6.81 -1.28
C LYS A 64 15.61 -7.86 -0.68
#